data_AF-A0A2N1HCR6-F1
#
_entry.id   AF-A0A2N1HCR6-F1
#
_cell.length_a   1.000
_cell.length_b   1.000
_cell.length_c   1.000
_cell.angle_alpha   90.00
_cell.angle_beta   90.00
_cell.angle_gamma   90.00
#
_symmetry.space_group_name_H-M   'P 1'
#
loop_
_entity.id
_entity.type
_entity.pdbx_description
1 polymer ?
#
loop_
_entity_poly.entity_id
_entity_poly.type
_entity_poly.pdbx_seq_one_letter_code
_entity_poly.pdbx_strand_id
1 'polypeptide(L)'
;MSNMETLVNRIAVEQNFTVHVETEFKISGDSYLNLYIATKDSFEYFIFIDLPYTQLQFVNKKIQITLFTQLKKKMLEQEALPFEVTHFFEKNTSLILTTNVPDEESKLTLLKSVSAIEEDSYYYKKQVLYYSNLDLDIIINKRLLDINLSEYCNTIISNIEKYDFFVSFGDEEYDFIARLYEKLPFLTLSVTEREQLDLDSMINVSLSIDELEELPNLLALTTSEAIDNWIENIGILND
;
A
#
# COMPACT_ATOMS: atom_id res chain seq x y z
N MET A 1 21.20 -10.87 -8.83
CA MET A 1 20.98 -9.56 -8.19
C MET A 1 19.55 -9.18 -8.51
N SER A 2 18.63 -9.34 -7.56
CA SER A 2 17.27 -8.85 -7.74
C SER A 2 17.29 -7.34 -7.51
N ASN A 3 16.87 -6.59 -8.52
CA ASN A 3 16.78 -5.14 -8.45
C ASN A 3 15.38 -4.74 -7.93
N MET A 4 15.23 -3.54 -7.36
CA MET A 4 13.91 -3.04 -6.93
C MET A 4 12.88 -3.09 -8.07
N GLU A 5 13.34 -2.88 -9.29
CA GLU A 5 12.55 -3.05 -10.52
C GLU A 5 11.90 -4.44 -10.62
N THR A 6 12.65 -5.51 -10.32
CA THR A 6 12.12 -6.89 -10.37
C THR A 6 11.04 -7.11 -9.33
N LEU A 7 11.22 -6.52 -8.14
CA LEU A 7 10.26 -6.61 -7.04
C LEU A 7 8.96 -5.91 -7.41
N VAL A 8 9.04 -4.67 -7.87
CA VAL A 8 7.86 -3.86 -8.21
C VAL A 8 7.11 -4.46 -9.40
N ASN A 9 7.84 -4.92 -10.43
CA ASN A 9 7.22 -5.61 -11.56
C ASN A 9 6.47 -6.87 -11.14
N ARG A 10 7.05 -7.65 -10.22
CA ARG A 10 6.39 -8.84 -9.68
C ARG A 10 5.11 -8.49 -8.95
N ILE A 11 5.14 -7.49 -8.06
CA ILE A 11 3.94 -7.04 -7.33
C ILE A 11 2.87 -6.57 -8.33
N ALA A 12 3.23 -5.77 -9.33
CA ALA A 12 2.29 -5.29 -10.34
C ALA A 12 1.60 -6.46 -11.07
N VAL A 13 2.37 -7.47 -11.50
CA VAL A 13 1.83 -8.67 -12.15
C VAL A 13 0.93 -9.48 -11.21
N GLU A 14 1.32 -9.66 -9.94
CA GLU A 14 0.50 -10.33 -8.92
C GLU A 14 -0.83 -9.61 -8.65
N GLN A 15 -0.88 -8.28 -8.82
CA GLN A 15 -2.09 -7.46 -8.72
C GLN A 15 -2.89 -7.37 -10.04
N ASN A 16 -2.56 -8.20 -11.03
CA ASN A 16 -3.19 -8.27 -12.36
C ASN A 16 -2.96 -7.03 -13.23
N PHE A 17 -1.84 -6.33 -13.07
CA PHE A 17 -1.43 -5.30 -14.02
C PHE A 17 -0.62 -5.93 -15.16
N THR A 18 -0.83 -5.39 -16.36
CA THR A 18 0.05 -5.67 -17.49
C THR A 18 1.22 -4.71 -17.44
N VAL A 19 2.44 -5.23 -17.43
CA VAL A 19 3.67 -4.42 -17.35
C VAL A 19 4.39 -4.43 -18.70
N HIS A 20 4.66 -3.23 -19.23
CA HIS A 20 5.42 -3.01 -20.45
C HIS A 20 6.77 -2.38 -20.10
N VAL A 21 7.84 -2.82 -20.76
CA VAL A 21 9.20 -2.31 -20.50
C VAL A 21 9.70 -1.58 -21.72
N GLU A 22 10.09 -0.32 -21.54
CA GLU A 22 10.82 0.47 -22.52
C GLU A 22 12.25 0.65 -22.00
N THR A 23 13.18 -0.10 -22.58
CA THR A 23 14.60 0.01 -22.25
C THR A 23 15.24 1.18 -22.98
N GLU A 24 16.29 1.76 -22.39
CA GLU A 24 17.07 2.84 -23.02
C GLU A 24 16.23 4.07 -23.40
N PHE A 25 15.28 4.45 -22.54
CA PHE A 25 14.52 5.68 -22.71
C PHE A 25 15.41 6.90 -22.45
N LYS A 26 15.56 7.73 -23.48
CA LYS A 26 16.47 8.87 -23.45
C LYS A 26 15.90 10.00 -22.59
N ILE A 27 16.57 10.35 -21.51
CA ILE A 27 16.13 11.48 -20.65
C ILE A 27 16.86 12.76 -21.05
N SER A 28 18.18 12.72 -21.16
CA SER A 28 18.93 13.90 -21.57
C SER A 28 20.38 13.60 -21.92
N GLY A 29 20.92 14.20 -22.98
CA GLY A 29 22.28 13.93 -23.41
C GLY A 29 22.46 12.43 -23.67
N ASP A 30 23.44 11.82 -22.98
CA ASP A 30 23.71 10.38 -23.01
C ASP A 30 23.13 9.62 -21.81
N SER A 31 22.18 10.21 -21.07
CA SER A 31 21.49 9.54 -19.96
C SER A 31 20.23 8.82 -20.45
N TYR A 32 20.20 7.51 -20.18
CA TYR A 32 19.11 6.61 -20.52
C TYR A 32 18.57 5.97 -19.24
N LEU A 33 17.26 5.69 -19.22
CA LEU A 33 16.57 5.00 -18.13
C LEU A 33 15.71 3.88 -18.67
N ASN A 34 15.45 2.88 -17.85
CA ASN A 34 14.42 1.89 -18.15
C ASN A 34 13.10 2.40 -17.59
N LEU A 35 12.06 2.42 -18.43
CA LEU A 35 10.70 2.72 -17.99
C LEU A 35 9.91 1.43 -17.91
N TYR A 36 9.22 1.25 -16.79
CA TYR A 36 8.23 0.19 -16.65
C TYR A 36 6.87 0.85 -16.58
N ILE A 37 5.98 0.49 -17.50
CA ILE A 37 4.64 1.07 -17.58
C ILE A 37 3.66 -0.04 -17.26
N ALA A 38 3.08 0.01 -16.08
CA ALA A 38 2.02 -0.90 -15.68
C ALA A 38 0.65 -0.28 -15.97
N THR A 39 -0.27 -1.08 -16.50
CA THR A 39 -1.64 -0.67 -16.71
C THR A 39 -2.63 -1.78 -16.38
N LYS A 40 -3.82 -1.37 -15.94
CA LYS A 40 -4.98 -2.24 -15.74
C LYS A 40 -6.13 -1.68 -16.56
N ASP A 41 -6.67 -2.52 -17.44
CA ASP A 41 -7.80 -2.21 -18.33
C ASP A 41 -7.63 -0.92 -19.16
N SER A 42 -6.37 -0.52 -19.43
CA SER A 42 -6.02 0.71 -20.16
C SER A 42 -6.66 1.99 -19.59
N PHE A 43 -6.94 2.00 -18.28
CA PHE A 43 -7.56 3.11 -17.57
C PHE A 43 -6.63 3.72 -16.53
N GLU A 44 -6.00 2.90 -15.69
CA GLU A 44 -4.99 3.31 -14.72
C GLU A 44 -3.60 3.01 -15.25
N TYR A 45 -2.68 3.95 -15.07
CA TYR A 45 -1.31 3.85 -15.54
C TYR A 45 -0.33 4.19 -14.43
N PHE A 46 0.71 3.37 -14.30
CA PHE A 46 1.81 3.58 -13.38
C PHE A 46 3.11 3.52 -14.16
N ILE A 47 3.89 4.60 -14.12
CA ILE A 47 5.25 4.61 -14.66
C ILE A 47 6.20 4.39 -13.49
N PHE A 48 7.03 3.36 -13.56
CA PHE A 48 8.10 3.10 -12.61
C PHE A 48 9.45 3.37 -13.23
N ILE A 49 10.29 4.03 -12.43
CA ILE A 49 11.66 4.36 -12.81
C ILE A 49 12.54 4.19 -11.58
N ASP A 50 13.60 3.39 -11.73
CA ASP A 50 14.68 3.34 -10.74
C ASP A 50 15.71 4.42 -11.06
N LEU A 51 16.00 5.26 -10.07
CA LEU A 51 16.91 6.40 -10.20
C LEU A 51 18.02 6.32 -9.15
N PRO A 52 19.27 6.61 -9.55
CA PRO A 52 20.33 6.89 -8.59
C PRO A 52 19.92 8.05 -7.68
N TYR A 53 20.22 7.97 -6.38
CA TYR A 53 19.85 9.00 -5.39
C TYR A 53 20.28 10.41 -5.80
N THR A 54 21.47 10.54 -6.41
CA THR A 54 22.02 11.81 -6.91
C THR A 54 21.17 12.49 -7.98
N GLN A 55 20.26 11.74 -8.64
CA GLN A 55 19.39 12.24 -9.69
C GLN A 55 18.02 12.73 -9.19
N LEU A 56 17.63 12.43 -7.93
CA LEU A 56 16.34 12.85 -7.37
C LEU A 56 16.11 14.36 -7.46
N GLN A 57 17.15 15.16 -7.23
CA GLN A 57 17.09 16.62 -7.32
C GLN A 57 16.71 17.16 -8.72
N PHE A 58 16.84 16.34 -9.76
CA PHE A 58 16.49 16.70 -11.13
C PHE A 58 15.10 16.20 -11.55
N VAL A 59 14.39 15.48 -10.67
CA VAL A 59 13.07 14.92 -10.98
C VAL A 59 12.13 16.00 -11.46
N ASN A 60 11.90 17.02 -10.63
CA ASN A 60 10.91 18.05 -10.95
C ASN A 60 11.35 19.00 -12.06
N LYS A 61 12.67 19.22 -12.19
CA LYS A 61 13.24 20.21 -13.11
C LYS A 61 13.48 19.68 -14.52
N LYS A 62 13.62 18.36 -14.69
CA LYS A 62 14.09 17.78 -15.95
C LYS A 62 13.47 16.44 -16.27
N ILE A 63 13.53 15.48 -15.35
CA ILE A 63 13.15 14.08 -15.64
C ILE A 63 11.66 14.00 -15.96
N GLN A 64 10.79 14.52 -15.08
CA GLN A 64 9.33 14.47 -15.32
C GLN A 64 8.91 15.20 -16.59
N ILE A 65 9.54 16.34 -16.87
CA ILE A 65 9.24 17.17 -18.05
C ILE A 65 9.63 16.41 -19.32
N THR A 66 10.79 15.78 -19.31
CA THR A 66 11.30 15.04 -20.47
C THR A 66 10.49 13.77 -20.71
N LEU A 67 10.18 13.03 -19.65
CA LEU A 67 9.28 11.87 -19.71
C LEU A 67 7.95 12.24 -20.34
N PHE A 68 7.29 13.26 -19.80
CA PHE A 68 6.00 13.71 -20.30
C PHE A 68 6.07 14.14 -21.77
N THR A 69 7.06 14.97 -22.12
CA THR A 69 7.20 15.50 -23.47
C THR A 69 7.45 14.39 -24.49
N GLN A 70 8.34 13.45 -24.18
CA GLN A 70 8.68 12.37 -25.10
C GLN A 70 7.58 11.32 -25.21
N LEU A 71 6.96 10.91 -24.10
CA LEU A 71 5.83 9.97 -24.13
C LEU A 71 4.66 10.57 -24.91
N LYS A 72 4.34 11.85 -24.66
CA LYS A 72 3.30 12.57 -25.42
C LYS A 72 3.63 12.64 -26.90
N LYS A 73 4.90 12.90 -27.26
CA LYS A 73 5.35 12.90 -28.66
C LYS A 73 5.15 11.52 -29.30
N LYS A 74 5.60 10.44 -28.65
CA LYS A 74 5.42 9.07 -29.13
C LYS A 74 3.94 8.73 -29.35
N MET A 75 3.07 9.15 -28.42
CA MET A 75 1.62 8.96 -28.53
C MET A 75 1.00 9.73 -29.70
N LEU A 76 1.40 10.99 -29.92
CA LEU A 76 0.87 11.82 -31.00
C LEU A 76 1.35 11.38 -32.38
N GLU A 77 2.61 10.93 -32.48
CA GLU A 77 3.24 10.51 -33.73
C GLU A 77 2.90 9.06 -34.12
N GLN A 78 2.09 8.36 -33.31
CA GLN A 78 1.78 6.94 -33.47
C GLN A 78 3.04 6.08 -33.62
N GLU A 79 4.14 6.49 -32.99
CA GLU A 79 5.27 5.60 -32.80
C GLU A 79 4.78 4.40 -31.98
N ALA A 80 5.23 3.20 -32.34
CA ALA A 80 4.81 1.97 -31.70
C ALA A 80 5.25 1.97 -30.22
N LEU A 81 4.36 2.44 -29.34
CA LEU A 81 4.43 2.14 -27.94
C LEU A 81 4.05 0.65 -27.77
N PRO A 82 4.67 -0.06 -26.83
CA PRO A 82 4.40 -1.49 -26.64
C PRO A 82 2.99 -1.79 -26.10
N PHE A 83 2.12 -0.77 -25.97
CA PHE A 83 0.78 -0.86 -25.41
C PHE A 83 -0.16 0.17 -26.05
N GLU A 84 -1.45 -0.13 -26.05
CA GLU A 84 -2.48 0.78 -26.54
C GLU A 84 -2.71 1.90 -25.52
N VAL A 85 -2.34 3.12 -25.88
CA VAL A 85 -2.51 4.27 -25.00
C VAL A 85 -3.85 4.93 -25.24
N THR A 86 -4.68 4.94 -24.20
CA THR A 86 -5.97 5.62 -24.25
C THR A 86 -5.84 7.09 -23.86
N HIS A 87 -6.89 7.87 -24.10
CA HIS A 87 -6.98 9.27 -23.66
C HIS A 87 -6.90 9.45 -22.13
N PHE A 88 -7.00 8.37 -21.35
CA PHE A 88 -6.86 8.39 -19.89
C PHE A 88 -5.42 8.51 -19.42
N PHE A 89 -4.44 8.18 -20.27
CA PHE A 89 -3.02 8.20 -19.88
C PHE A 89 -2.58 9.55 -19.31
N GLU A 90 -2.94 10.68 -19.93
CA GLU A 90 -2.52 11.99 -19.42
C GLU A 90 -3.13 12.33 -18.03
N LYS A 91 -4.30 11.78 -17.69
CA LYS A 91 -5.02 12.12 -16.45
C LYS A 91 -4.83 11.10 -15.33
N ASN A 92 -4.62 9.84 -15.69
CA ASN A 92 -4.62 8.70 -14.79
C ASN A 92 -3.24 8.02 -14.71
N THR A 93 -2.17 8.76 -15.00
CA THR A 93 -0.80 8.27 -14.83
C THR A 93 -0.20 8.78 -13.53
N SER A 94 0.28 7.86 -12.70
CA SER A 94 1.15 8.17 -11.57
C SER A 94 2.59 7.76 -11.86
N LEU A 95 3.54 8.55 -11.40
CA LEU A 95 4.97 8.31 -11.53
C LEU A 95 5.51 7.82 -10.18
N ILE A 96 6.08 6.62 -10.18
CA ILE A 96 6.64 5.96 -9.01
C ILE A 96 8.16 5.87 -9.21
N LEU A 97 8.89 6.50 -8.30
CA LEU A 97 10.34 6.64 -8.37
C LEU A 97 10.95 5.76 -7.29
N THR A 98 11.82 4.84 -7.67
CA THR A 98 12.58 4.03 -6.72
C THR A 98 14.00 4.52 -6.63
N THR A 99 14.59 4.50 -5.43
CA THR A 99 15.95 4.98 -5.24
C THR A 99 16.62 4.32 -4.04
N ASN A 100 17.87 3.89 -4.24
CA ASN A 100 18.70 3.34 -3.17
C ASN A 100 19.39 4.49 -2.41
N VAL A 101 19.14 4.59 -1.11
CA VAL A 101 19.64 5.67 -0.26
C VAL A 101 21.02 5.31 0.31
N PRO A 102 22.02 6.19 0.18
CA PRO A 102 23.32 5.99 0.83
C PRO A 102 23.20 5.98 2.36
N ASP A 103 23.97 5.12 3.03
CA ASP A 103 23.95 4.96 4.50
C ASP A 103 24.29 6.26 5.27
N GLU A 104 25.02 7.17 4.63
CA GLU A 104 25.44 8.46 5.21
C GLU A 104 24.36 9.55 5.15
N GLU A 105 23.27 9.32 4.41
CA GLU A 105 22.24 10.32 4.17
C GLU A 105 21.38 10.56 5.42
N SER A 106 21.17 11.82 5.78
CA SER A 106 20.33 12.13 6.94
C SER A 106 18.84 11.91 6.60
N LYS A 107 18.10 11.26 7.52
CA LYS A 107 16.65 11.06 7.37
C LYS A 107 15.89 12.36 7.10
N LEU A 108 16.30 13.47 7.74
CA LEU A 108 15.68 14.77 7.52
C LEU A 108 15.92 15.30 6.09
N THR A 109 17.12 15.13 5.55
CA THR A 109 17.45 15.55 4.18
C THR A 109 16.69 14.72 3.17
N LEU A 110 16.68 13.40 3.36
CA LEU A 110 15.93 12.46 2.52
C LEU A 110 14.44 12.84 2.47
N LEU A 111 13.79 12.99 3.64
CA LEU A 111 12.37 13.32 3.71
C LEU A 111 12.06 14.66 3.04
N LYS A 112 12.90 15.69 3.24
CA LYS A 112 12.74 16.97 2.54
C LYS A 112 12.83 16.82 1.02
N SER A 113 13.79 16.03 0.54
CA SER A 113 13.93 15.81 -0.90
C SER A 113 12.76 15.03 -1.48
N VAL A 114 12.28 14.00 -0.76
CA VAL A 114 11.10 13.21 -1.14
C VAL A 114 9.85 14.08 -1.17
N SER A 115 9.56 14.82 -0.10
CA SER A 115 8.39 15.70 -0.03
C SER A 115 8.39 16.75 -1.14
N ALA A 116 9.54 17.36 -1.43
CA ALA A 116 9.64 18.33 -2.52
C ALA A 116 9.29 17.73 -3.90
N ILE A 117 9.52 16.43 -4.10
CA ILE A 117 9.14 15.70 -5.32
C ILE A 117 7.65 15.36 -5.32
N GLU A 118 7.14 14.82 -4.22
CA GLU A 118 5.75 14.36 -4.12
C GLU A 118 4.73 15.50 -4.11
N GLU A 119 5.07 16.67 -3.54
CA GLU A 119 4.20 17.85 -3.47
C GLU A 119 4.14 18.65 -4.78
N ASP A 120 5.06 18.39 -5.72
CA ASP A 120 5.03 19.03 -7.03
C ASP A 120 3.85 18.53 -7.86
N SER A 121 2.89 19.40 -8.18
CA SER A 121 1.64 19.02 -8.84
C SER A 121 1.72 18.92 -10.37
N TYR A 122 2.89 19.17 -10.96
CA TYR A 122 3.03 19.21 -12.42
C TYR A 122 3.21 17.81 -13.02
N TYR A 123 2.65 17.61 -14.22
CA TYR A 123 2.76 16.42 -15.10
C TYR A 123 2.20 15.10 -14.58
N TYR A 124 2.59 14.67 -13.38
CA TYR A 124 2.20 13.38 -12.79
C TYR A 124 1.95 13.51 -11.29
N LYS A 125 1.04 12.69 -10.75
CA LYS A 125 1.07 12.37 -9.32
C LYS A 125 2.33 11.55 -9.05
N LYS A 126 3.18 12.01 -8.13
CA LYS A 126 4.49 11.39 -7.86
C LYS A 126 4.48 10.66 -6.53
N GLN A 127 5.18 9.53 -6.47
CA GLN A 127 5.47 8.78 -5.25
C GLN A 127 6.95 8.40 -5.29
N VAL A 128 7.65 8.55 -4.17
CA VAL A 128 9.06 8.15 -4.06
C VAL A 128 9.18 7.02 -3.05
N LEU A 129 9.56 5.84 -3.55
CA LEU A 129 9.90 4.67 -2.74
C LEU A 129 11.42 4.60 -2.59
N TYR A 130 11.91 5.08 -1.46
CA TYR A 130 13.30 4.95 -1.09
C TYR A 130 13.55 3.65 -0.31
N TYR A 131 14.72 3.07 -0.51
CA TYR A 131 15.13 1.80 0.12
C TYR A 131 16.62 1.77 0.39
N SER A 132 17.03 0.89 1.30
CA SER A 132 18.41 0.52 1.57
C SER A 132 18.70 -0.88 1.01
N ASN A 133 19.97 -1.27 0.98
CA ASN A 133 20.33 -2.65 0.62
C ASN A 133 19.76 -3.67 1.62
N LEU A 134 19.63 -3.30 2.90
CA LEU A 134 19.04 -4.14 3.94
C LEU A 134 17.55 -4.42 3.65
N ASP A 135 16.80 -3.40 3.21
CA ASP A 135 15.39 -3.56 2.84
C ASP A 135 15.20 -4.59 1.71
N LEU A 136 16.06 -4.52 0.69
CA LEU A 136 16.06 -5.50 -0.40
C LEU A 136 16.41 -6.89 0.11
N ASP A 137 17.44 -6.99 0.97
CA ASP A 137 17.87 -8.26 1.55
C ASP A 137 16.78 -8.91 2.43
N ILE A 138 16.00 -8.14 3.18
CA ILE A 138 14.86 -8.64 3.98
C ILE A 138 13.86 -9.37 3.08
N ILE A 139 13.51 -8.78 1.95
CA ILE A 139 12.53 -9.36 1.02
C ILE A 139 13.15 -10.52 0.22
N ILE A 140 14.40 -10.37 -0.25
CA ILE A 140 15.06 -11.35 -1.11
C ILE A 140 15.50 -12.60 -0.33
N ASN A 141 16.13 -12.44 0.85
CA ASN A 141 16.70 -13.55 1.60
C ASN A 141 15.64 -14.47 2.24
N LYS A 142 14.41 -13.99 2.42
CA LYS A 142 13.29 -14.81 2.89
C LYS A 142 12.72 -15.80 1.85
N ARG A 143 13.42 -16.03 0.73
CA ARG A 143 13.09 -17.04 -0.31
C ARG A 143 11.64 -16.94 -0.79
N LEU A 144 11.27 -15.79 -1.34
CA LEU A 144 10.05 -15.59 -2.11
C LEU A 144 9.98 -16.35 -3.45
N LEU A 145 10.75 -17.44 -3.63
CA LEU A 145 10.68 -18.21 -4.86
C LEU A 145 9.35 -18.96 -5.01
N ASP A 146 8.64 -19.22 -3.90
CA ASP A 146 7.40 -20.02 -3.91
C ASP A 146 6.15 -19.32 -3.33
N ILE A 147 6.27 -18.13 -2.70
CA ILE A 147 5.14 -17.42 -2.07
C ILE A 147 4.81 -16.14 -2.86
N ASN A 148 3.52 -15.84 -3.04
CA ASN A 148 3.04 -14.59 -3.63
C ASN A 148 3.51 -13.40 -2.77
N LEU A 149 4.24 -12.45 -3.35
CA LEU A 149 4.84 -11.35 -2.60
C LEU A 149 3.77 -10.41 -2.03
N SER A 150 2.72 -10.15 -2.79
CA SER A 150 1.59 -9.36 -2.34
C SER A 150 0.90 -9.98 -1.12
N GLU A 151 0.73 -11.31 -1.10
CA GLU A 151 0.18 -12.05 0.04
C GLU A 151 1.11 -11.99 1.26
N TYR A 152 2.42 -12.09 1.03
CA TYR A 152 3.42 -11.92 2.08
C TYR A 152 3.35 -10.53 2.71
N CYS A 153 3.36 -9.48 1.89
CA CYS A 153 3.19 -8.09 2.33
C CYS A 153 1.89 -7.93 3.12
N ASN A 154 0.79 -8.53 2.64
CA ASN A 154 -0.51 -8.46 3.32
C ASN A 154 -0.48 -9.15 4.70
N THR A 155 0.20 -10.28 4.81
CA THR A 155 0.34 -11.02 6.08
C THR A 155 1.10 -10.20 7.12
N ILE A 156 2.15 -9.50 6.70
CA ILE A 156 2.97 -8.68 7.61
C ILE A 156 2.20 -7.45 8.09
N ILE A 157 1.60 -6.69 7.17
CA ILE A 157 0.92 -5.44 7.49
C ILE A 157 -0.40 -5.66 8.26
N SER A 158 -1.04 -6.82 8.09
CA SER A 158 -2.27 -7.18 8.80
C SER A 158 -2.01 -7.80 10.18
N ASN A 159 -0.74 -8.02 10.56
CA ASN A 159 -0.39 -8.62 11.84
C ASN A 159 -0.27 -7.55 12.93
N ILE A 160 -1.21 -7.56 13.87
CA ILE A 160 -1.26 -6.60 14.98
C ILE A 160 -0.05 -6.71 15.93
N GLU A 161 0.46 -7.91 16.17
CA GLU A 161 1.64 -8.12 17.02
C GLU A 161 2.89 -7.52 16.38
N LYS A 162 3.02 -7.63 15.05
CA LYS A 162 4.09 -6.97 14.30
C LYS A 162 3.95 -5.46 14.30
N TYR A 163 2.74 -4.94 14.19
CA TYR A 163 2.48 -3.51 14.34
C TYR A 163 2.89 -3.00 15.73
N ASP A 164 2.47 -3.69 16.79
CA ASP A 164 2.80 -3.31 18.17
C ASP A 164 4.32 -3.38 18.43
N PHE A 165 4.98 -4.39 17.88
CA PHE A 165 6.44 -4.52 17.93
C PHE A 165 7.13 -3.39 17.17
N PHE A 166 6.66 -3.05 15.97
CA PHE A 166 7.15 -1.90 15.20
C PHE A 166 7.02 -0.58 15.96
N VAL A 167 5.85 -0.30 16.56
CA VAL A 167 5.61 0.92 17.34
C VAL A 167 6.52 1.01 18.57
N SER A 168 6.79 -0.13 19.21
CA SER A 168 7.51 -0.18 20.49
C SER A 168 9.03 -0.23 20.33
N PHE A 169 9.54 -1.01 19.37
CA PHE A 169 10.95 -1.36 19.25
C PHE A 169 11.54 -1.05 17.88
N GLY A 170 10.71 -0.76 16.88
CA GLY A 170 11.10 -0.72 15.48
C GLY A 170 11.16 -2.13 14.88
N ASP A 171 10.61 -2.28 13.68
CA ASP A 171 10.70 -3.48 12.85
C ASP A 171 11.01 -3.03 11.42
N GLU A 172 12.24 -3.25 10.97
CA GLU A 172 12.71 -2.84 9.63
C GLU A 172 11.87 -3.49 8.52
N GLU A 173 11.42 -4.72 8.72
CA GLU A 173 10.58 -5.43 7.76
C GLU A 173 9.19 -4.81 7.68
N TYR A 174 8.57 -4.54 8.83
CA TYR A 174 7.27 -3.90 8.87
C TYR A 174 7.34 -2.49 8.30
N ASP A 175 8.38 -1.72 8.66
CA ASP A 175 8.62 -0.35 8.19
C ASP A 175 8.73 -0.30 6.66
N PHE A 176 9.49 -1.22 6.06
CA PHE A 176 9.62 -1.28 4.61
C PHE A 176 8.32 -1.71 3.92
N ILE A 177 7.63 -2.72 4.44
CA ILE A 177 6.35 -3.18 3.86
C ILE A 177 5.27 -2.10 4.00
N ALA A 178 5.23 -1.38 5.12
CA ALA A 178 4.33 -0.24 5.30
C ALA A 178 4.61 0.86 4.27
N ARG A 179 5.89 1.18 4.00
CA ARG A 179 6.26 2.09 2.91
C ARG A 179 5.80 1.59 1.54
N LEU A 180 5.88 0.29 1.26
CA LEU A 180 5.35 -0.27 0.00
C LEU A 180 3.85 0.00 -0.14
N TYR A 181 3.06 -0.24 0.90
CA TYR A 181 1.61 0.04 0.89
C TYR A 181 1.30 1.54 0.77
N GLU A 182 2.12 2.40 1.37
CA GLU A 182 1.96 3.85 1.26
C GLU A 182 2.27 4.35 -0.16
N LYS A 183 3.36 3.87 -0.76
CA LYS A 183 3.92 4.43 -2.00
C LYS A 183 3.46 3.73 -3.27
N LEU A 184 2.98 2.48 -3.18
CA LEU A 184 2.49 1.70 -4.32
C LEU A 184 0.95 1.69 -4.32
N PRO A 185 0.29 2.64 -5.01
CA PRO A 185 -1.17 2.78 -4.96
C PRO A 185 -1.97 1.58 -5.51
N PHE A 186 -1.33 0.69 -6.27
CA PHE A 186 -1.94 -0.54 -6.77
C PHE A 186 -1.77 -1.74 -5.81
N LEU A 187 -0.96 -1.59 -4.76
CA LEU A 187 -0.83 -2.62 -3.73
C LEU A 187 -2.00 -2.50 -2.76
N THR A 188 -3.06 -3.26 -3.02
CA THR A 188 -4.27 -3.24 -2.20
C THR A 188 -4.19 -4.21 -1.03
N LEU A 189 -4.64 -3.79 0.15
CA LEU A 189 -4.84 -4.66 1.30
C LEU A 189 -6.02 -5.59 1.04
N SER A 190 -5.75 -6.89 0.96
CA SER A 190 -6.80 -7.90 1.03
C SER A 190 -7.23 -8.06 2.47
N VAL A 191 -8.19 -7.25 2.89
CA VAL A 191 -8.90 -7.47 4.15
C VAL A 191 -9.75 -8.71 3.96
N THR A 192 -9.33 -9.83 4.56
CA THR A 192 -10.25 -10.95 4.74
C THR A 192 -11.37 -10.41 5.63
N GLU A 193 -12.60 -10.38 5.14
CA GLU A 193 -13.76 -10.13 5.98
C GLU A 193 -13.65 -11.13 7.14
N ARG A 194 -13.25 -10.65 8.31
CA ARG A 194 -13.40 -11.45 9.52
C ARG A 194 -14.88 -11.73 9.60
N GLU A 195 -15.25 -13.01 9.67
CA GLU A 195 -16.62 -13.40 10.00
C GLU A 195 -17.09 -12.46 11.10
N GLN A 196 -18.17 -11.72 10.84
CA GLN A 196 -18.76 -10.86 11.85
C GLN A 196 -18.93 -11.73 13.08
N LEU A 197 -18.35 -11.29 14.19
CA LEU A 197 -18.55 -11.95 15.47
C LEU A 197 -20.06 -12.01 15.68
N ASP A 198 -20.62 -13.21 15.65
CA ASP A 198 -22.02 -13.45 15.97
C ASP A 198 -22.15 -13.27 17.49
N LEU A 199 -22.36 -12.01 17.89
CA LEU A 199 -22.48 -11.62 19.28
C LEU A 199 -23.61 -12.40 19.97
N ASP A 200 -24.68 -12.74 19.24
CA ASP A 200 -25.78 -13.52 19.78
C ASP A 200 -25.34 -14.95 20.08
N SER A 201 -24.58 -15.58 19.16
CA SER A 201 -23.97 -16.89 19.41
C SER A 201 -22.97 -16.85 20.57
N MET A 202 -22.13 -15.81 20.65
CA MET A 202 -21.17 -15.64 21.74
C MET A 202 -21.85 -15.45 23.11
N ILE A 203 -22.94 -14.67 23.15
CA ILE A 203 -23.76 -14.48 24.36
C ILE A 203 -24.43 -15.80 24.76
N ASN A 204 -25.03 -16.51 23.80
CA ASN A 204 -25.69 -17.80 24.05
C ASN A 204 -24.72 -18.90 24.52
N VAL A 205 -23.45 -18.84 24.12
CA VAL A 205 -22.40 -19.76 24.59
C VAL A 205 -21.87 -19.36 25.97
N SER A 206 -21.89 -18.07 26.30
CA SER A 206 -21.35 -17.57 27.57
C SER A 206 -22.35 -17.62 28.74
N LEU A 207 -23.65 -17.63 28.46
CA LEU A 207 -24.70 -17.67 29.47
C LEU A 207 -25.14 -19.12 29.74
N SER A 208 -25.43 -19.43 31.00
CA SER A 208 -26.07 -20.68 31.38
C SER A 208 -27.54 -20.70 30.93
N ILE A 209 -28.16 -21.89 30.91
CA ILE A 209 -29.56 -22.08 30.49
C ILE A 209 -30.49 -21.19 31.32
N ASP A 210 -30.27 -21.14 32.63
CA ASP A 210 -31.08 -20.34 33.56
C ASP A 210 -30.92 -18.82 33.30
N GLU A 211 -29.72 -18.37 32.92
CA GLU A 211 -29.47 -16.96 32.59
C GLU A 211 -30.07 -16.56 31.24
N LEU A 212 -30.17 -17.49 30.28
CA LEU A 212 -30.83 -17.27 29.00
C LEU A 212 -32.35 -17.15 29.13
N GLU A 213 -32.96 -17.86 30.09
CA GLU A 213 -34.39 -17.74 30.38
C GLU A 213 -34.74 -16.36 30.97
N GLU A 214 -33.84 -15.77 31.77
CA GLU A 214 -34.05 -14.45 32.39
C GLU A 214 -33.60 -13.27 31.52
N LEU A 215 -32.77 -13.50 30.50
CA LEU A 215 -32.24 -12.45 29.62
C LEU A 215 -33.34 -11.57 28.98
N PRO A 216 -34.46 -12.10 28.44
CA PRO A 216 -35.53 -11.28 27.89
C PRO A 216 -36.20 -10.38 28.93
N ASN A 217 -36.34 -10.88 30.17
CA ASN A 217 -36.93 -10.11 31.28
C ASN A 217 -36.01 -8.95 31.67
N LEU A 218 -34.70 -9.19 31.73
CA LEU A 218 -33.70 -8.18 32.07
C LEU A 218 -33.54 -7.12 30.96
N LEU A 219 -33.55 -7.54 29.69
CA LEU A 219 -33.49 -6.61 28.55
C LEU A 219 -34.74 -5.73 28.42
N ALA A 220 -35.87 -6.14 28.99
CA ALA A 220 -37.10 -5.34 29.04
C ALA A 220 -37.05 -4.20 30.06
N LEU A 221 -36.09 -4.22 31.01
CA LEU A 221 -35.89 -3.20 32.05
C LEU A 221 -35.22 -1.93 31.49
N THR A 222 -35.89 -1.26 30.57
CA THR A 222 -35.35 -0.11 29.83
C THR A 222 -35.64 1.24 30.49
N THR A 223 -36.44 1.26 31.55
CA THR A 223 -36.84 2.48 32.28
C THR A 223 -36.61 2.32 33.77
N SER A 224 -36.34 3.43 34.47
CA SER A 224 -36.14 3.43 35.92
C SER A 224 -37.36 2.88 36.67
N GLU A 225 -38.57 3.19 36.21
CA GLU A 225 -39.81 2.67 36.79
C GLU A 225 -39.97 1.15 36.61
N ALA A 226 -39.53 0.59 35.48
CA ALA A 226 -39.54 -0.86 35.27
C ALA A 226 -38.52 -1.58 36.17
N ILE A 227 -37.35 -0.95 36.38
CA ILE A 227 -36.30 -1.46 37.28
C ILE A 227 -36.79 -1.45 38.73
N ASP A 228 -37.36 -0.32 39.19
CA ASP A 228 -37.85 -0.18 40.56
C ASP A 228 -38.98 -1.20 40.86
N ASN A 229 -39.91 -1.37 39.93
CA ASN A 229 -40.97 -2.39 40.05
C ASN A 229 -40.43 -3.84 40.05
N TRP A 230 -39.37 -4.13 39.29
CA TRP A 230 -38.74 -5.45 39.29
C TRP A 230 -38.03 -5.74 40.62
N ILE A 231 -37.30 -4.75 41.17
CA ILE A 231 -36.65 -4.85 42.48
C ILE A 231 -37.67 -5.08 43.59
N GLU A 232 -38.79 -4.36 43.58
CA GLU A 232 -39.86 -4.54 44.58
C GLU A 232 -40.50 -5.93 44.50
N ASN A 233 -40.73 -6.46 43.29
CA ASN A 233 -41.32 -7.79 43.12
C ASN A 233 -40.36 -8.94 43.50
N ILE A 234 -39.04 -8.78 43.33
CA ILE A 234 -38.05 -9.75 43.80
C ILE A 234 -37.98 -9.78 45.34
N GLY A 235 -38.18 -8.63 45.99
CA GLY A 235 -38.28 -8.56 47.46
C GLY A 235 -39.44 -9.35 48.04
N ILE A 236 -40.54 -9.52 47.29
CA ILE A 236 -41.75 -10.26 47.72
C ILE A 236 -41.59 -11.78 47.56
N LEU A 237 -40.71 -12.25 46.68
CA LEU A 237 -40.47 -13.68 46.43
C LEU A 237 -39.48 -14.34 47.41
N ASN A 238 -38.75 -13.56 48.21
CA ASN A 238 -37.74 -14.03 49.16
C ASN A 238 -38.18 -13.97 50.64
N ASP A 239 -39.42 -13.58 50.92
CA ASP A 239 -40.11 -13.68 52.22
C ASP A 239 -41.06 -14.89 52.26
#